data_AF-A0A6P0UBM0-F1
#
_entry.id   AF-A0A6P0UBM0-F1
#
_cell.length_a   1.000
_cell.length_b   1.000
_cell.length_c   1.000
_cell.angle_alpha   90.00
_cell.angle_beta   90.00
_cell.angle_gamma   90.00
#
_symmetry.space_group_name_H-M   'P 1'
#
loop_
_entity.id
_entity.type
_entity.pdbx_description
1 polymer ?
#
loop_
_entity_poly.entity_id
_entity_poly.type
_entity_poly.pdbx_seq_one_letter_code
_entity_poly.pdbx_strand_id
1 'polypeptide(L)'
;MSALIEALERIKEYHLKHSPFAVEELQPGLTRTQIDELVKELPFSLPEELYELYQWHNGMTNPQIFISNGTGLYGFLSLEKALEASQREYEAALAGYGDFLSNWLLIFEAIPDNCAEGCVLVVEKETAVIRTYDSEYRDYPICHTSLTNMLLADICGEGPDFSGADLSHADFRNIRIRSRVIFNQDTNLESADFRGSDLTRANLGAANLSNVKLKGAFYSY
;
A
#
# COMPACT_ATOMS: atom_id res chain seq x y z
N MET A 1 -2.39 -4.50 -16.89
CA MET A 1 -1.88 -4.69 -15.53
C MET A 1 -2.30 -3.47 -14.74
N SER A 2 -2.78 -3.59 -13.51
CA SER A 2 -3.18 -2.41 -12.74
C SER A 2 -1.95 -1.67 -12.21
N ALA A 3 -2.11 -0.39 -11.86
CA ALA A 3 -1.05 0.40 -11.24
C ALA A 3 -0.54 -0.22 -9.93
N LEU A 4 -1.41 -0.91 -9.19
CA LEU A 4 -1.05 -1.66 -7.99
C LEU A 4 -0.09 -2.81 -8.29
N ILE A 5 -0.44 -3.69 -9.24
CA ILE A 5 0.41 -4.82 -9.62
C ILE A 5 1.75 -4.32 -10.17
N GLU A 6 1.74 -3.25 -10.96
CA GLU A 6 2.96 -2.61 -11.46
C GLU A 6 3.89 -2.15 -10.30
N ALA A 7 3.32 -1.55 -9.25
CA ALA A 7 4.07 -1.15 -8.06
C ALA A 7 4.63 -2.35 -7.29
N LEU A 8 3.82 -3.39 -7.11
CA LEU A 8 4.19 -4.60 -6.39
C LEU A 8 5.32 -5.39 -7.09
N GLU A 9 5.25 -5.53 -8.42
CA GLU A 9 6.33 -6.17 -9.19
C GLU A 9 7.65 -5.41 -9.06
N ARG A 10 7.61 -4.08 -9.02
CA ARG A 10 8.82 -3.27 -8.84
C ARG A 10 9.40 -3.37 -7.43
N ILE A 11 8.55 -3.45 -6.41
CA ILE A 11 8.99 -3.75 -5.04
C ILE A 11 9.66 -5.13 -4.99
N LYS A 12 9.05 -6.12 -5.63
CA LYS A 12 9.60 -7.48 -5.73
C LYS A 12 10.93 -7.50 -6.48
N GLU A 13 11.07 -6.80 -7.60
CA GLU A 13 12.33 -6.65 -8.32
C GLU A 13 13.41 -5.98 -7.49
N TYR A 14 13.05 -4.96 -6.70
CA TYR A 14 13.97 -4.34 -5.77
C TYR A 14 14.48 -5.34 -4.73
N HIS A 15 13.58 -6.15 -4.15
CA HIS A 15 13.97 -7.22 -3.23
C HIS A 15 14.81 -8.30 -3.89
N LEU A 16 14.51 -8.71 -5.13
CA LEU A 16 15.35 -9.66 -5.87
C LEU A 16 16.81 -9.19 -6.01
N LYS A 17 17.05 -7.87 -6.05
CA LYS A 17 18.41 -7.30 -6.15
C LYS A 17 19.09 -7.12 -4.80
N HIS A 18 18.35 -6.77 -3.75
CA HIS A 18 18.92 -6.33 -2.47
C HIS A 18 18.67 -7.28 -1.30
N SER A 19 17.58 -8.05 -1.33
CA SER A 19 17.18 -9.02 -0.31
C SER A 19 16.37 -10.18 -0.92
N PRO A 20 17.02 -11.09 -1.67
CA PRO A 20 16.32 -12.15 -2.41
C PRO A 20 15.48 -13.07 -1.51
N PHE A 21 15.93 -13.27 -0.27
CA PHE A 21 15.23 -14.08 0.73
C PHE A 21 13.80 -13.56 1.01
N ALA A 22 13.56 -12.25 0.94
CA ALA A 22 12.21 -11.71 1.11
C ALA A 22 11.26 -12.17 -0.01
N VAL A 23 11.77 -12.43 -1.21
CA VAL A 23 10.96 -12.89 -2.35
C VAL A 23 10.67 -14.39 -2.25
N GLU A 24 11.59 -15.18 -1.70
CA GLU A 24 11.41 -16.62 -1.46
C GLU A 24 10.28 -16.90 -0.45
N GLU A 25 10.03 -15.96 0.46
CA GLU A 25 8.98 -16.06 1.47
C GLU A 25 7.58 -15.74 0.93
N LEU A 26 7.47 -15.09 -0.25
CA LEU A 26 6.18 -14.71 -0.85
C LEU A 26 5.37 -15.95 -1.24
N GLN A 27 4.19 -16.07 -0.66
CA GLN A 27 3.27 -17.17 -0.92
C GLN A 27 2.55 -16.98 -2.26
N PRO A 28 2.17 -18.07 -2.96
CA PRO A 28 1.37 -17.97 -4.17
C PRO A 28 0.08 -17.16 -3.93
N GLY A 29 -0.36 -16.43 -4.95
CA GLY A 29 -1.62 -15.71 -4.91
C GLY A 29 -2.83 -16.63 -4.75
N LEU A 30 -3.89 -16.09 -4.15
CA LEU A 30 -5.17 -16.75 -3.97
C LEU A 30 -6.08 -16.54 -5.18
N THR A 31 -7.01 -17.45 -5.42
CA THR A 31 -8.14 -17.20 -6.32
C THR A 31 -9.17 -16.31 -5.64
N ARG A 32 -9.99 -15.59 -6.43
CA ARG A 32 -11.07 -14.77 -5.89
C ARG A 32 -12.02 -15.55 -4.97
N THR A 33 -12.35 -16.79 -5.35
CA THR A 33 -13.18 -17.69 -4.52
C THR A 33 -12.50 -18.06 -3.19
N GLN A 34 -11.19 -18.27 -3.17
CA GLN A 34 -10.47 -18.51 -1.92
C GLN A 34 -10.49 -17.27 -1.02
N ILE A 35 -10.29 -16.08 -1.60
CA ILE A 35 -10.40 -14.81 -0.85
C ILE A 35 -11.80 -14.66 -0.28
N ASP A 36 -12.84 -14.81 -1.10
CA ASP A 36 -14.25 -14.70 -0.69
C ASP A 36 -14.59 -15.67 0.45
N GLU A 37 -14.09 -16.90 0.41
CA GLU A 37 -14.30 -17.89 1.47
C GLU A 37 -13.60 -17.50 2.78
N LEU A 38 -12.38 -16.95 2.70
CA LEU A 38 -11.62 -16.48 3.87
C LEU A 38 -12.27 -15.26 4.52
N VAL A 39 -12.86 -14.35 3.73
CA VAL A 39 -13.46 -13.11 4.22
C VAL A 39 -14.97 -13.17 4.42
N LYS A 40 -15.60 -14.35 4.27
CA LYS A 40 -17.06 -14.49 4.34
C LYS A 40 -17.69 -14.01 5.65
N GLU A 41 -16.93 -14.05 6.75
CA GLU A 41 -17.37 -13.61 8.08
C GLU A 41 -17.07 -12.12 8.34
N LEU A 42 -16.37 -11.43 7.43
CA LEU A 42 -16.12 -10.00 7.59
C LEU A 42 -17.44 -9.21 7.47
N PRO A 43 -17.67 -8.22 8.35
CA PRO A 43 -18.88 -7.39 8.30
C PRO A 43 -18.84 -6.34 7.16
N PHE A 44 -17.81 -6.36 6.31
CA PHE A 44 -17.60 -5.45 5.20
C PHE A 44 -16.96 -6.18 4.01
N SER A 45 -17.17 -5.63 2.81
CA SER A 45 -16.55 -6.13 1.59
C SER A 45 -15.15 -5.55 1.40
N LEU A 46 -14.24 -6.37 0.87
CA LEU A 46 -12.90 -5.89 0.51
C LEU A 46 -12.96 -5.02 -0.77
N PRO A 47 -12.14 -3.96 -0.87
CA PRO A 47 -11.94 -3.21 -2.12
C PRO A 47 -11.21 -4.07 -3.15
N GLU A 48 -11.38 -3.76 -4.45
CA GLU A 48 -10.74 -4.52 -5.54
C GLU A 48 -9.21 -4.53 -5.43
N GLU A 49 -8.58 -3.48 -4.91
CA GLU A 49 -7.13 -3.45 -4.66
C GLU A 49 -6.65 -4.56 -3.71
N LEU A 50 -7.47 -5.01 -2.75
CA LEU A 50 -7.10 -6.14 -1.91
C LEU A 50 -7.26 -7.48 -2.61
N TYR A 51 -8.28 -7.61 -3.48
CA TYR A 51 -8.36 -8.77 -4.35
C TYR A 51 -7.12 -8.86 -5.22
N GLU A 52 -6.73 -7.76 -5.88
CA GLU A 52 -5.51 -7.71 -6.68
C GLU A 52 -4.25 -8.04 -5.87
N LEU A 53 -4.08 -7.47 -4.67
CA LEU A 53 -2.94 -7.74 -3.78
C LEU A 53 -2.83 -9.23 -3.43
N TYR A 54 -3.92 -9.84 -2.95
CA TYR A 54 -3.90 -11.24 -2.50
C TYR A 54 -3.95 -12.23 -3.67
N GLN A 55 -4.45 -11.84 -4.84
CA GLN A 55 -4.31 -12.61 -6.09
C GLN A 55 -2.89 -12.57 -6.64
N TRP A 56 -2.11 -11.52 -6.33
CA TRP A 56 -0.71 -11.42 -6.69
C TRP A 56 0.16 -12.34 -5.82
N HIS A 57 0.13 -12.15 -4.50
CA HIS A 57 0.80 -13.02 -3.53
C HIS A 57 0.04 -13.03 -2.20
N ASN A 58 -0.09 -14.18 -1.53
CA ASN A 58 -0.80 -14.29 -0.24
C ASN A 58 0.10 -13.97 0.96
N GLY A 59 0.72 -12.79 0.98
CA GLY A 59 1.65 -12.45 2.04
C GLY A 59 2.92 -13.28 2.03
N MET A 60 3.59 -13.30 3.18
CA MET A 60 4.86 -14.00 3.39
C MET A 60 4.69 -15.11 4.41
N THR A 61 5.39 -16.24 4.22
CA THR A 61 5.36 -17.37 5.17
C THR A 61 5.92 -16.92 6.52
N ASN A 62 7.11 -16.33 6.50
CA ASN A 62 7.70 -15.61 7.62
C ASN A 62 7.91 -14.13 7.25
N PRO A 63 7.04 -13.21 7.72
CA PRO A 63 7.10 -11.79 7.33
C PRO A 63 8.49 -11.18 7.54
N GLN A 64 9.17 -10.89 6.44
CA GLN A 64 10.38 -10.06 6.39
C GLN A 64 9.98 -8.65 5.94
N ILE A 65 10.92 -7.71 5.96
CA ILE A 65 10.69 -6.36 5.48
C ILE A 65 10.29 -6.41 4.00
N PHE A 66 9.04 -6.09 3.70
CA PHE A 66 8.49 -6.03 2.36
C PHE A 66 8.32 -4.60 1.88
N ILE A 67 7.81 -3.72 2.74
CA ILE A 67 7.76 -2.27 2.49
C ILE A 67 8.38 -1.52 3.65
N SER A 68 8.80 -0.29 3.37
CA SER A 68 9.23 0.65 4.40
C SER A 68 8.61 2.00 4.10
N ASN A 69 8.18 2.70 5.13
CA ASN A 69 7.72 4.08 5.02
C ASN A 69 8.52 4.95 6.00
N GLY A 70 8.22 6.25 6.03
CA GLY A 70 8.85 7.18 6.97
C GLY A 70 8.63 6.86 8.47
N THR A 71 7.72 5.93 8.80
CA THR A 71 7.36 5.55 10.18
C THR A 71 7.85 4.15 10.57
N GLY A 72 8.29 3.30 9.63
CA GLY A 72 8.75 1.96 9.98
C GLY A 72 9.06 1.03 8.82
N LEU A 73 9.31 -0.23 9.18
CA LEU A 73 9.56 -1.35 8.28
C LEU A 73 8.42 -2.34 8.45
N TYR A 74 7.87 -2.88 7.36
CA TYR A 74 6.66 -3.69 7.45
C TYR A 74 6.76 -4.97 6.63
N GLY A 75 6.27 -6.06 7.21
CA GLY A 75 6.08 -7.34 6.53
C GLY A 75 4.68 -7.52 5.99
N PHE A 76 4.56 -8.26 4.89
CA PHE A 76 3.29 -8.52 4.23
C PHE A 76 2.63 -9.78 4.82
N LEU A 77 1.50 -9.60 5.50
CA LEU A 77 0.76 -10.68 6.14
C LEU A 77 -0.05 -11.48 5.10
N SER A 78 -0.12 -12.81 5.28
CA SER A 78 -1.13 -13.60 4.57
C SER A 78 -2.52 -13.18 5.01
N LEU A 79 -3.53 -13.42 4.19
CA LEU A 79 -4.90 -12.98 4.49
C LEU A 79 -5.41 -13.59 5.81
N GLU A 80 -5.08 -14.84 6.10
CA GLU A 80 -5.42 -15.50 7.36
C GLU A 80 -4.77 -14.79 8.57
N LYS A 81 -3.47 -14.50 8.49
CA LYS A 81 -2.76 -13.78 9.56
C LYS A 81 -3.27 -12.35 9.72
N ALA A 82 -3.63 -11.68 8.63
CA ALA A 82 -4.23 -10.35 8.65
C ALA A 82 -5.57 -10.36 9.40
N LEU A 83 -6.42 -11.36 9.16
CA LEU A 83 -7.69 -11.55 9.86
C LEU A 83 -7.47 -11.84 11.35
N GLU A 84 -6.56 -12.77 11.68
CA GLU A 84 -6.21 -13.11 13.07
C GLU A 84 -5.68 -11.89 13.84
N ALA A 85 -4.75 -11.13 13.24
CA ALA A 85 -4.19 -9.93 13.86
C ALA A 85 -5.26 -8.86 14.05
N SER A 86 -6.13 -8.64 13.05
CA SER A 86 -7.22 -7.66 13.16
C SER A 86 -8.22 -8.03 14.26
N GLN A 87 -8.53 -9.32 14.41
CA GLN A 87 -9.40 -9.82 15.49
C GLN A 87 -8.75 -9.65 16.87
N ARG A 88 -7.45 -9.95 17.00
CA ARG A 88 -6.70 -9.76 18.26
C ARG A 88 -6.75 -8.31 18.74
N GLU A 89 -6.51 -7.36 17.83
CA GLU A 89 -6.55 -5.93 18.15
C GLU A 89 -8.00 -5.44 18.42
N TYR A 90 -8.99 -5.98 17.72
CA TYR A 90 -10.42 -5.74 18.02
C TYR A 90 -10.75 -6.11 19.48
N GLU A 91 -10.31 -7.28 19.93
CA GLU A 91 -10.52 -7.76 21.30
C GLU A 91 -9.75 -6.91 22.33
N ALA A 92 -8.53 -6.48 22.01
CA ALA A 92 -7.76 -5.58 22.86
C ALA A 92 -8.42 -4.20 23.01
N ALA A 93 -8.98 -3.65 21.93
CA ALA A 93 -9.73 -2.39 21.96
C ALA A 93 -10.98 -2.50 22.84
N LEU A 94 -11.75 -3.59 22.73
CA LEU A 94 -12.91 -3.85 23.59
C LEU A 94 -12.55 -3.97 25.09
N ALA A 95 -11.33 -4.43 25.40
CA ALA A 95 -10.82 -4.48 26.76
C ALA A 95 -10.41 -3.11 27.34
N GLY A 96 -10.64 -2.02 26.60
CA GLY A 96 -10.44 -0.64 27.06
C GLY A 96 -9.08 -0.03 26.68
N TYR A 97 -8.36 -0.63 25.73
CA TYR A 97 -7.01 -0.19 25.35
C TYR A 97 -6.95 0.69 24.08
N GLY A 98 -8.07 1.07 23.44
CA GLY A 98 -8.02 1.92 22.24
C GLY A 98 -9.36 2.43 21.71
N ASP A 99 -9.29 3.35 20.74
CA ASP A 99 -10.43 3.81 19.95
C ASP A 99 -10.74 2.82 18.81
N PHE A 100 -12.03 2.64 18.51
CA PHE A 100 -12.46 1.59 17.60
C PHE A 100 -12.54 2.09 16.15
N LEU A 101 -11.63 1.62 15.29
CA LEU A 101 -11.82 1.70 13.84
C LEU A 101 -12.87 0.66 13.42
N SER A 102 -13.95 1.11 12.79
CA SER A 102 -14.89 0.21 12.13
C SER A 102 -14.35 -0.21 10.76
N ASN A 103 -14.52 -1.49 10.41
CA ASN A 103 -14.23 -2.05 9.09
C ASN A 103 -12.76 -1.92 8.66
N TRP A 104 -11.86 -2.62 9.34
CA TRP A 104 -10.44 -2.52 9.09
C TRP A 104 -9.77 -3.89 8.95
N LEU A 105 -8.61 -3.90 8.29
CA LEU A 105 -7.77 -5.09 8.09
C LEU A 105 -6.29 -4.70 8.19
N LEU A 106 -5.54 -5.37 9.07
CA LEU A 106 -4.09 -5.22 9.20
C LEU A 106 -3.38 -6.02 8.10
N ILE A 107 -2.95 -5.36 7.04
CA ILE A 107 -2.35 -6.05 5.87
C ILE A 107 -0.81 -6.03 5.89
N PHE A 108 -0.20 -5.02 6.54
CA PHE A 108 1.23 -4.99 6.79
C PHE A 108 1.52 -4.73 8.28
N GLU A 109 2.31 -5.60 8.87
CA GLU A 109 2.69 -5.56 10.29
C GLU A 109 4.12 -5.02 10.44
N ALA A 110 4.35 -4.19 11.45
CA ALA A 110 5.65 -3.58 11.70
C ALA A 110 6.69 -4.62 12.14
N ILE A 111 7.93 -4.47 11.67
CA ILE A 111 9.06 -5.33 12.01
C ILE A 111 10.14 -4.50 12.71
N PRO A 112 10.62 -4.90 13.91
CA PRO A 112 10.17 -6.05 14.71
C PRO A 112 8.80 -5.81 15.37
N ASP A 113 8.05 -6.90 15.65
CA ASP A 113 6.66 -6.99 16.17
C ASP A 113 6.31 -6.20 17.45
N ASN A 114 7.22 -5.35 17.96
CA ASN A 114 7.04 -4.56 19.18
C ASN A 114 6.39 -3.18 18.96
N CYS A 115 6.06 -2.81 17.72
CA CYS A 115 5.35 -1.57 17.45
C CYS A 115 3.94 -1.87 16.95
N ALA A 116 2.91 -1.36 17.65
CA ALA A 116 1.51 -1.33 17.19
C ALA A 116 1.30 -0.44 15.93
N GLU A 117 2.39 -0.09 15.25
CA GLU A 117 2.48 0.85 14.14
C GLU A 117 2.40 0.12 12.81
N GLY A 118 1.32 -0.61 12.57
CA GLY A 118 1.05 -1.31 11.30
C GLY A 118 0.32 -0.45 10.26
N CYS A 119 0.35 -0.87 8.99
CA CYS A 119 -0.49 -0.27 7.95
C CYS A 119 -1.86 -0.96 7.95
N VAL A 120 -2.86 -0.21 8.39
CA VAL A 120 -4.25 -0.64 8.49
C VAL A 120 -5.01 -0.14 7.27
N LEU A 121 -5.62 -1.06 6.53
CA LEU A 121 -6.64 -0.71 5.56
C LEU A 121 -7.97 -0.51 6.29
N VAL A 122 -8.63 0.62 6.06
CA VAL A 122 -10.00 0.87 6.51
C VAL A 122 -10.91 1.03 5.30
N VAL A 123 -12.07 0.39 5.35
CA VAL A 123 -13.12 0.51 4.35
C VAL A 123 -14.19 1.48 4.86
N GLU A 124 -14.11 2.73 4.39
CA GLU A 124 -15.07 3.78 4.72
C GLU A 124 -16.04 3.99 3.56
N LYS A 125 -17.32 3.66 3.75
CA LYS A 125 -18.39 3.97 2.77
C LYS A 125 -18.00 3.62 1.32
N GLU A 126 -17.51 2.40 1.10
CA GLU A 126 -17.05 1.88 -0.19
C GLU A 126 -15.71 2.43 -0.71
N THR A 127 -14.99 3.22 0.10
CA THR A 127 -13.62 3.68 -0.21
C THR A 127 -12.59 3.06 0.72
N ALA A 128 -11.46 2.67 0.14
CA ALA A 128 -10.31 2.13 0.85
C ALA A 128 -9.38 3.28 1.26
N VAL A 129 -9.08 3.40 2.55
CA VAL A 129 -8.03 4.32 3.03
C VAL A 129 -7.01 3.55 3.84
N ILE A 130 -5.75 3.98 3.77
CA ILE A 130 -4.68 3.44 4.59
C ILE A 130 -4.43 4.38 5.74
N ARG A 131 -4.46 3.83 6.95
CA ARG A 131 -4.12 4.50 8.20
C ARG A 131 -2.93 3.80 8.85
N THR A 132 -2.07 4.56 9.49
CA THR A 132 -0.97 4.03 10.31
C THR A 132 -1.15 4.54 11.74
N TYR A 133 -0.91 3.72 12.74
CA TYR A 133 -0.98 4.19 14.13
C TYR A 133 0.09 5.26 14.37
N ASP A 134 -0.32 6.36 14.99
CA ASP A 134 0.54 7.41 15.48
C ASP A 134 0.55 7.35 17.01
N SER A 135 1.68 6.90 17.57
CA SER A 135 1.84 6.70 19.01
C SER A 135 1.86 8.01 19.81
N GLU A 136 2.18 9.15 19.19
CA GLU A 136 2.15 10.47 19.82
C GLU A 136 0.70 10.92 20.05
N TYR A 137 -0.18 10.70 19.07
CA TYR A 137 -1.58 11.14 19.12
C TYR A 137 -2.56 10.03 19.55
N ARG A 138 -2.09 8.78 19.69
CA ARG A 138 -2.91 7.58 19.93
C ARG A 138 -4.07 7.46 18.94
N ASP A 139 -3.80 7.79 17.69
CA ASP A 139 -4.79 7.85 16.62
C ASP A 139 -4.25 7.16 15.36
N TYR A 140 -5.11 6.94 14.38
CA TYR A 140 -4.81 6.33 13.09
C TYR A 140 -5.08 7.36 11.99
N PRO A 141 -4.22 8.37 11.76
CA PRO A 141 -4.44 9.34 10.69
C PRO A 141 -4.59 8.66 9.32
N ILE A 142 -5.42 9.25 8.44
CA ILE A 142 -5.43 8.85 7.03
C ILE A 142 -4.11 9.27 6.42
N CYS A 143 -3.32 8.28 6.03
CA CYS A 143 -2.02 8.48 5.41
C CYS A 143 -2.12 8.42 3.89
N HIS A 144 -2.95 7.50 3.37
CA HIS A 144 -3.13 7.31 1.93
C HIS A 144 -4.59 6.99 1.60
N THR A 145 -5.01 7.36 0.39
CA THR A 145 -6.40 7.16 -0.09
C THR A 145 -6.59 5.89 -0.92
N SER A 146 -5.56 5.04 -1.00
CA SER A 146 -5.58 3.73 -1.66
C SER A 146 -4.30 2.96 -1.30
N LEU A 147 -4.30 1.66 -1.52
CA LEU A 147 -3.11 0.83 -1.39
C LEU A 147 -2.06 1.22 -2.44
N THR A 148 -2.53 1.51 -3.66
CA THR A 148 -1.67 1.99 -4.74
C THR A 148 -0.91 3.26 -4.31
N ASN A 149 -1.59 4.23 -3.71
CA ASN A 149 -0.97 5.47 -3.26
C ASN A 149 0.06 5.24 -2.16
N MET A 150 -0.24 4.36 -1.21
CA MET A 150 0.71 4.00 -0.15
C MET A 150 1.98 3.41 -0.75
N LEU A 151 1.85 2.38 -1.60
CA LEU A 151 3.01 1.72 -2.18
C LEU A 151 3.83 2.70 -3.02
N LEU A 152 3.21 3.53 -3.85
CA LEU A 152 3.95 4.49 -4.67
C LEU A 152 4.64 5.61 -3.88
N ALA A 153 4.11 5.98 -2.71
CA ALA A 153 4.66 7.03 -1.86
C ALA A 153 5.83 6.55 -0.97
N ASP A 154 5.77 5.30 -0.53
CA ASP A 154 6.58 4.73 0.53
C ASP A 154 7.30 3.45 0.05
N ILE A 155 8.35 3.63 -0.78
CA ILE A 155 9.20 2.53 -1.25
C ILE A 155 10.68 2.75 -0.89
N CYS A 156 11.31 1.64 -0.52
CA CYS A 156 12.65 1.46 0.02
C CYS A 156 13.76 2.26 -0.69
N GLY A 157 14.56 2.98 0.11
CA GLY A 157 15.95 3.38 -0.15
C GLY A 157 16.20 4.38 -1.29
N GLU A 158 15.99 3.94 -2.53
CA GLU A 158 16.30 4.72 -3.75
C GLU A 158 15.03 5.24 -4.45
N GLY A 159 13.88 4.76 -3.99
CA GLY A 159 12.58 4.98 -4.60
C GLY A 159 12.42 4.23 -5.93
N PRO A 160 11.18 3.87 -6.30
CA PRO A 160 10.88 3.02 -7.43
C PRO A 160 11.10 3.77 -8.74
N ASP A 161 11.66 3.07 -9.72
CA ASP A 161 11.75 3.56 -11.09
C ASP A 161 10.64 2.98 -11.92
N PHE A 162 9.60 3.77 -12.24
CA PHE A 162 8.41 3.51 -13.07
C PHE A 162 8.62 3.66 -14.59
N SER A 163 9.86 3.68 -15.08
CA SER A 163 10.15 3.69 -16.52
C SER A 163 9.37 2.62 -17.28
N GLY A 164 8.70 3.03 -18.36
CA GLY A 164 7.93 2.15 -19.24
C GLY A 164 6.60 1.62 -18.68
N ALA A 165 6.22 1.99 -17.45
CA ALA A 165 4.96 1.55 -16.86
C ALA A 165 3.74 2.16 -17.56
N ASP A 166 2.65 1.39 -17.65
CA ASP A 166 1.34 1.92 -17.98
C ASP A 166 0.56 2.25 -16.70
N LEU A 167 0.57 3.52 -16.32
CA LEU A 167 -0.15 4.10 -15.19
C LEU A 167 -1.27 5.02 -15.67
N SER A 168 -1.79 4.79 -16.88
CA SER A 168 -2.90 5.56 -17.41
C SER A 168 -4.15 5.43 -16.54
N HIS A 169 -4.89 6.53 -16.40
CA HIS A 169 -6.10 6.66 -15.59
C HIS A 169 -5.93 6.40 -14.07
N ALA A 170 -4.70 6.20 -13.59
CA ALA A 170 -4.46 5.91 -12.19
C ALA A 170 -4.81 7.10 -11.28
N ASP A 171 -5.32 6.78 -10.09
CA ASP A 171 -5.72 7.76 -9.07
C ASP A 171 -4.59 7.97 -8.06
N PHE A 172 -3.86 9.07 -8.22
CA PHE A 172 -2.75 9.51 -7.37
C PHE A 172 -3.12 10.76 -6.55
N ARG A 173 -4.41 10.97 -6.27
CA ARG A 173 -4.86 12.16 -5.53
C ARG A 173 -4.25 12.16 -4.14
N ASN A 174 -3.76 13.32 -3.71
CA ASN A 174 -3.16 13.54 -2.39
C ASN A 174 -1.92 12.67 -2.07
N ILE A 175 -1.31 11.99 -3.04
CA ILE A 175 -0.08 11.22 -2.80
C ILE A 175 1.03 12.15 -2.30
N ARG A 176 1.80 11.71 -1.30
CA ARG A 176 2.97 12.42 -0.78
C ARG A 176 4.22 11.59 -0.99
N ILE A 177 5.00 11.93 -2.01
CA ILE A 177 6.19 11.16 -2.36
C ILE A 177 7.35 11.54 -1.40
N ARG A 178 7.75 10.60 -0.54
CA ARG A 178 8.80 10.83 0.47
C ARG A 178 10.20 10.46 -0.03
N SER A 179 10.33 9.47 -0.90
CA SER A 179 11.57 9.06 -1.57
C SER A 179 11.62 9.55 -3.02
N ARG A 180 12.74 9.37 -3.73
CA ARG A 180 12.84 9.80 -5.13
C ARG A 180 12.10 8.81 -6.02
N VAL A 181 10.97 9.19 -6.59
CA VAL A 181 10.24 8.34 -7.55
C VAL A 181 10.60 8.75 -8.98
N ILE A 182 10.86 7.79 -9.86
CA ILE A 182 11.14 8.07 -11.27
C ILE A 182 9.94 7.60 -12.08
N PHE A 183 9.34 8.50 -12.87
CA PHE A 183 8.31 8.20 -13.87
C PHE A 183 8.83 8.63 -15.26
N ASN A 184 10.10 8.37 -15.58
CA ASN A 184 10.70 8.82 -16.85
C ASN A 184 10.60 7.71 -17.92
N GLN A 185 11.27 7.86 -19.07
CA GLN A 185 11.41 6.85 -20.12
C GLN A 185 10.15 6.03 -20.40
N ASP A 186 9.24 6.58 -21.20
CA ASP A 186 8.06 5.87 -21.71
C ASP A 186 7.00 5.49 -20.64
N THR A 187 7.07 6.03 -19.42
CA THR A 187 5.92 5.90 -18.48
C THR A 187 4.68 6.57 -19.08
N ASN A 188 3.60 5.81 -19.20
CA ASN A 188 2.31 6.33 -19.59
C ASN A 188 1.51 6.80 -18.36
N LEU A 189 1.36 8.12 -18.20
CA LEU A 189 0.50 8.72 -17.16
C LEU A 189 -0.76 9.33 -17.76
N GLU A 190 -1.17 8.91 -18.97
CA GLU A 190 -2.32 9.50 -19.64
C GLU A 190 -3.57 9.52 -18.73
N SER A 191 -4.19 10.69 -18.59
CA SER A 191 -5.40 10.88 -17.77
C SER A 191 -5.26 10.54 -16.28
N ALA A 192 -4.04 10.34 -15.76
CA ALA A 192 -3.80 10.12 -14.34
C ALA A 192 -4.21 11.34 -13.49
N ASP A 193 -4.65 11.08 -12.26
CA ASP A 193 -5.17 12.10 -11.36
C ASP A 193 -4.24 12.36 -10.19
N PHE A 194 -3.47 13.44 -10.24
CA PHE A 194 -2.53 13.86 -9.20
C PHE A 194 -3.04 15.07 -8.40
N ARG A 195 -4.36 15.30 -8.32
CA ARG A 195 -4.87 16.49 -7.60
C ARG A 195 -4.47 16.46 -6.12
N GLY A 196 -3.92 17.57 -5.63
CA GLY A 196 -3.51 17.73 -4.22
C GLY A 196 -2.24 16.97 -3.82
N SER A 197 -1.50 16.37 -4.76
CA SER A 197 -0.29 15.60 -4.45
C SER A 197 0.94 16.45 -4.17
N ASP A 198 1.94 15.88 -3.51
CA ASP A 198 3.31 16.39 -3.45
C ASP A 198 4.23 15.48 -4.28
N LEU A 199 4.65 16.01 -5.42
CA LEU A 199 5.51 15.40 -6.43
C LEU A 199 6.89 16.07 -6.48
N THR A 200 7.28 16.85 -5.47
CA THR A 200 8.57 17.57 -5.44
C THR A 200 9.80 16.66 -5.55
N ARG A 201 9.63 15.36 -5.25
CA ARG A 201 10.67 14.34 -5.38
C ARG A 201 10.47 13.39 -6.57
N ALA A 202 9.47 13.64 -7.42
CA ALA A 202 9.17 12.82 -8.58
C ALA A 202 9.87 13.35 -9.84
N ASN A 203 10.50 12.47 -10.62
CA ASN A 203 11.00 12.80 -11.95
C ASN A 203 9.98 12.38 -13.02
N LEU A 204 9.26 13.36 -13.57
CA LEU A 204 8.24 13.18 -14.63
C LEU A 204 8.76 13.57 -16.03
N GLY A 205 10.05 13.87 -16.18
CA GLY A 205 10.58 14.62 -17.34
C GLY A 205 10.44 13.96 -18.72
N ALA A 206 10.09 12.68 -18.79
CA ALA A 206 9.88 11.95 -20.04
C ALA A 206 8.60 11.09 -20.03
N ALA A 207 7.67 11.32 -19.11
CA ALA A 207 6.38 10.64 -19.09
C ALA A 207 5.42 11.19 -20.16
N ASN A 208 4.49 10.35 -20.62
CA ASN A 208 3.28 10.82 -21.29
C ASN A 208 2.33 11.44 -20.26
N LEU A 209 2.30 12.78 -20.19
CA LEU A 209 1.46 13.54 -19.27
C LEU A 209 0.15 14.04 -19.92
N SER A 210 -0.28 13.44 -21.03
CA SER A 210 -1.51 13.82 -21.73
C SER A 210 -2.72 13.71 -20.80
N ASN A 211 -3.55 14.76 -20.73
CA ASN A 211 -4.77 14.81 -19.91
C ASN A 211 -4.57 14.61 -18.38
N VAL A 212 -3.33 14.72 -17.87
CA VAL A 212 -3.07 14.59 -16.43
C VAL A 212 -3.73 15.72 -15.63
N LYS A 213 -4.33 15.37 -14.49
CA LYS A 213 -4.97 16.34 -13.58
C LYS A 213 -4.00 16.71 -12.45
N LEU A 214 -3.43 17.92 -12.50
CA LEU A 214 -2.47 18.43 -11.50
C LEU A 214 -3.03 19.53 -10.59
N LYS A 215 -4.34 19.75 -10.56
CA LYS A 215 -4.92 20.85 -9.76
C LYS A 215 -4.54 20.71 -8.28
N GLY A 216 -3.80 21.70 -7.76
CA GLY A 216 -3.34 21.72 -6.36
C GLY A 216 -2.16 20.80 -6.07
N ALA A 217 -1.52 20.21 -7.09
CA ALA A 217 -0.29 19.45 -6.92
C ALA A 217 0.91 20.38 -6.69
N PHE A 218 1.83 19.98 -5.82
CA PHE A 218 3.14 20.59 -5.65
C PHE A 218 4.17 19.80 -6.45
N TYR A 219 4.91 20.45 -7.34
CA TYR A 219 5.99 19.83 -8.10
C TYR A 219 7.08 20.88 -8.35
N SER A 220 8.34 20.46 -8.30
CA SER A 220 9.48 21.29 -8.67
C SER A 220 9.89 21.02 -10.12
N TYR A 221 10.21 22.08 -10.87
CA TYR A 221 10.70 22.01 -12.25
C TYR A 221 12.13 21.48 -12.33
#